data_AF-A0A2K8SXG3-F1
#
_entry.id   AF-A0A2K8SXG3-F1
#
_cell.length_a   1.000
_cell.length_b   1.000
_cell.length_c   1.000
_cell.angle_alpha   90.00
_cell.angle_beta   90.00
_cell.angle_gamma   90.00
#
_symmetry.space_group_name_H-M   'P 1'
#
loop_
_entity.id
_entity.type
_entity.pdbx_description
1 polymer ?
#
loop_
_entity_poly.entity_id
_entity_poly.type
_entity_poly.pdbx_seq_one_letter_code
_entity_poly.pdbx_strand_id
1 'polypeptide(L)'
;MKTRPRVRTLVFLGFFVTTIRVPALVIIGLFFVQNVISGLATLQTAANMSVQTGGVAYWAHIGGFVFGVILAPLFGLFRQD
;
A
#
# COMPACT_ATOMS: atom_id res chain seq x y z
N MET A 1 -14.51 6.57 21.91
CA MET A 1 -13.18 7.09 21.51
C MET A 1 -12.60 6.15 20.45
N LYS A 2 -12.71 6.50 19.15
CA LYS A 2 -12.28 5.61 18.05
C LYS A 2 -10.75 5.49 18.05
N THR A 3 -10.22 4.32 18.39
CA THR A 3 -8.77 4.08 18.35
C THR A 3 -8.30 4.16 16.91
N ARG A 4 -7.33 5.03 16.63
CA ARG A 4 -6.66 5.05 15.33
C ARG A 4 -5.76 3.81 15.25
N PRO A 5 -5.92 2.92 14.27
CA PRO A 5 -5.07 1.73 14.16
C PRO A 5 -3.61 2.15 13.95
N ARG A 6 -2.72 1.54 14.72
CA ARG A 6 -1.28 1.78 14.67
C ARG A 6 -0.54 0.45 14.50
N VAL A 7 0.47 0.46 13.64
CA VAL A 7 1.34 -0.69 13.36
C VAL A 7 2.65 -0.49 14.11
N ARG A 8 3.16 -1.53 14.78
CA ARG A 8 4.55 -1.54 15.26
C ARG A 8 5.45 -1.80 14.07
N THR A 9 6.25 -0.81 13.70
CA THR A 9 7.17 -0.89 12.58
C THR A 9 8.59 -0.97 13.13
N LEU A 10 9.35 -1.96 12.68
CA LEU A 10 10.79 -2.04 12.92
C LEU A 10 11.49 -1.00 12.04
N VAL A 11 12.32 -0.16 12.64
CA VAL A 11 13.07 0.90 11.95
C VAL A 11 14.54 0.72 12.22
N PHE A 12 15.32 0.76 11.14
CA PHE A 12 16.77 0.68 11.15
C PHE A 12 17.34 2.10 11.01
N LEU A 13 17.97 2.61 12.06
CA LEU A 13 18.66 3.91 12.10
C LEU A 13 20.17 3.67 12.06
N GLY A 14 20.65 3.04 10.99
CA GLY A 14 22.04 2.60 10.86
C GLY A 14 22.38 1.47 11.85
N PHE A 15 23.06 1.80 12.95
CA PHE A 15 23.43 0.84 14.00
C PHE A 15 22.33 0.57 15.03
N PHE A 16 21.32 1.45 15.13
CA PHE A 16 20.24 1.30 16.09
C PHE A 16 19.02 0.68 15.44
N VAL A 17 18.54 -0.43 16.03
CA VAL A 17 17.29 -1.09 15.65
C VAL A 17 16.25 -0.79 16.71
N THR A 18 15.17 -0.12 16.33
CA THR A 18 14.08 0.22 17.25
C THR A 18 12.72 -0.06 16.64
N THR A 19 11.68 -0.14 17.48
CA THR A 19 10.30 -0.27 17.01
C THR A 19 9.52 0.99 17.34
N ILE A 20 8.89 1.60 16.34
CA ILE A 20 8.00 2.75 16.52
C ILE A 20 6.56 2.38 16.17
N ARG A 21 5.59 3.13 16.72
CA ARG A 21 4.18 2.95 16.38
C ARG A 21 3.78 3.96 15.31
N VAL A 22 3.57 3.48 14.08
CA VAL A 22 3.18 4.31 12.95
C VAL A 22 1.68 4.19 12.71
N PRO A 23 0.94 5.28 12.41
CA PRO A 23 -0.45 5.17 12.00
C PRO A 23 -0.60 4.25 10.78
N ALA A 24 -1.54 3.31 10.82
CA ALA A 24 -1.71 2.32 9.74
C ALA A 24 -1.94 2.98 8.37
N LEU A 25 -2.65 4.12 8.35
CA LEU A 25 -2.90 4.91 7.14
C LEU A 25 -1.61 5.39 6.45
N VAL A 26 -0.54 5.70 7.20
CA VAL A 26 0.72 6.15 6.62
C VAL A 26 1.39 5.01 5.84
N ILE A 27 1.43 3.81 6.44
CA ILE A 27 2.02 2.63 5.79
C ILE A 27 1.21 2.24 4.55
N ILE A 28 -0.12 2.19 4.69
CA ILE A 28 -1.04 1.85 3.60
C ILE A 28 -0.94 2.87 2.46
N GLY A 29 -0.94 4.16 2.78
CA GLY A 29 -0.83 5.24 1.80
C GLY A 29 0.50 5.22 1.07
N LEU A 30 1.63 5.05 1.78
CA LEU A 30 2.95 4.95 1.18
C LEU A 30 3.04 3.76 0.22
N PHE A 31 2.54 2.60 0.64
CA PHE A 31 2.54 1.41 -0.21
C PHE A 31 1.70 1.61 -1.47
N PHE A 32 0.51 2.20 -1.35
CA PHE A 32 -0.34 2.49 -2.50
C PHE A 32 0.33 3.47 -3.47
N VAL A 33 0.86 4.59 -2.98
CA VAL A 33 1.54 5.61 -3.80
C VAL A 33 2.74 5.00 -4.54
N GLN A 34 3.56 4.20 -3.86
CA GLN A 34 4.69 3.50 -4.50
C GLN A 34 4.21 2.61 -5.65
N ASN A 35 3.13 1.84 -5.45
CA ASN A 35 2.59 0.97 -6.50
C ASN A 35 2.05 1.78 -7.69
N VAL A 36 1.40 2.93 -7.46
CA VAL A 36 0.93 3.80 -8.54
C VAL A 36 2.11 4.36 -9.34
N ILE A 37 3.13 4.90 -8.66
CA ILE A 37 4.32 5.46 -9.33
C ILE A 37 5.03 4.38 -10.15
N SER A 38 5.27 3.20 -9.56
CA SER A 38 5.89 2.08 -10.26
C SER A 38 5.03 1.54 -11.41
N GLY A 39 3.72 1.44 -11.23
CA GLY A 39 2.77 1.04 -12.26
C GLY A 39 2.82 1.98 -13.46
N LEU A 40 2.82 3.29 -13.23
CA LEU A 40 2.94 4.31 -14.27
C LEU A 40 4.30 4.25 -14.99
N ALA A 41 5.40 4.08 -14.25
CA ALA A 41 6.73 3.91 -14.85
C ALA A 41 6.84 2.65 -15.73
N THR A 42 6.20 1.55 -15.32
CA THR A 42 6.15 0.33 -16.14
C THR A 42 5.31 0.49 -17.39
N LEU A 43 4.28 1.35 -17.37
CA LEU A 43 3.45 1.64 -18.53
C LEU A 43 4.25 2.37 -19.63
N GLN A 44 5.09 3.33 -19.23
CA GLN A 44 6.04 4.00 -20.12
C GLN A 44 7.07 3.02 -20.71
N THR A 45 7.51 2.06 -19.91
CA THR A 45 8.50 1.04 -20.33
C THR A 45 7.88 0.02 -21.31
N ALA A 46 6.61 -0.36 -21.10
CA ALA A 46 5.85 -1.21 -22.01
C ALA A 46 5.59 -0.52 -23.37
N ALA A 47 5.34 0.79 -23.38
CA ALA A 47 5.17 1.58 -24.61
C ALA A 47 6.45 1.59 -25.48
N ASN A 48 7.62 1.43 -24.88
CA ASN A 48 8.91 1.32 -25.56
C ASN A 48 9.27 -0.13 -25.96
N MET A 49 8.30 -1.05 -25.99
CA MET A 49 8.43 -2.47 -26.36
C MET A 49 9.42 -3.30 -25.52
N SER A 50 9.93 -2.77 -24.40
CA SER A 50 10.67 -3.56 -23.42
C SER A 50 9.70 -4.22 -22.43
N VAL A 51 9.42 -5.51 -22.63
CA VAL A 51 8.53 -6.27 -21.74
C VAL A 51 9.26 -6.56 -20.43
N GLN A 52 8.96 -5.80 -19.38
CA GLN A 52 9.38 -6.11 -18.02
C GLN A 52 8.26 -6.86 -17.28
N THR A 53 8.57 -8.07 -16.79
CA THR A 53 7.66 -8.94 -16.02
C THR A 53 7.18 -8.34 -14.69
N GLY A 54 7.81 -7.26 -14.20
CA GLY A 54 7.43 -6.58 -12.96
C GLY A 54 6.19 -5.68 -13.04
N GLY A 55 5.75 -5.26 -14.24
CA GLY A 55 4.64 -4.31 -14.40
C GLY A 55 3.30 -4.84 -13.86
N VAL A 56 2.99 -6.12 -14.13
CA VAL A 56 1.73 -6.76 -13.72
C VAL A 56 1.56 -6.77 -12.20
N ALA A 57 2.64 -6.91 -11.44
CA ALA A 57 2.59 -6.95 -9.98
C ALA A 57 2.03 -5.64 -9.40
N TYR A 58 2.48 -4.48 -9.89
CA TYR A 58 2.01 -3.19 -9.38
C TYR A 58 0.52 -2.97 -9.67
N TRP A 59 0.06 -3.33 -10.88
CA TRP A 59 -1.35 -3.24 -11.26
C TRP A 59 -2.24 -4.18 -10.42
N ALA A 60 -1.76 -5.38 -10.09
CA ALA A 60 -2.48 -6.29 -9.20
C ALA A 60 -2.65 -5.72 -7.78
N HIS A 61 -1.62 -5.07 -7.23
CA HIS A 61 -1.69 -4.43 -5.92
C HIS A 61 -2.64 -3.21 -5.91
N ILE A 62 -2.61 -2.38 -6.96
CA ILE A 62 -3.56 -1.26 -7.12
C ILE A 62 -4.99 -1.79 -7.20
N GLY A 63 -5.24 -2.83 -8.01
CA GLY A 63 -6.54 -3.46 -8.15
C GLY A 63 -7.05 -4.04 -6.83
N GLY A 64 -6.21 -4.77 -6.09
CA GLY A 64 -6.53 -5.31 -4.78
C GLY A 64 -6.85 -4.23 -3.75
N PHE A 65 -6.15 -3.09 -3.78
CA PHE A 65 -6.42 -1.95 -2.92
C PHE A 65 -7.80 -1.32 -3.21
N VAL A 66 -8.10 -1.05 -4.48
CA VAL A 66 -9.39 -0.50 -4.91
C VAL A 66 -10.53 -1.44 -4.53
N PHE A 67 -10.38 -2.73 -4.82
CA PHE A 67 -11.36 -3.74 -4.45
C PHE A 67 -11.59 -3.82 -2.94
N GLY A 68 -10.50 -3.79 -2.16
CA GLY A 68 -10.56 -3.77 -0.70
C GLY A 68 -11.31 -2.56 -0.15
N VAL A 69 -11.09 -1.36 -0.71
CA VAL A 69 -11.81 -0.13 -0.31
C VAL A 69 -13.31 -0.25 -0.65
N ILE A 70 -13.64 -0.80 -1.81
CA ILE A 70 -15.04 -0.99 -2.25
C ILE A 70 -15.76 -2.00 -1.35
N LEU A 71 -15.10 -3.09 -0.97
CA LEU A 71 -15.70 -4.14 -0.13
C LEU A 71 -15.63 -3.89 1.37
N ALA A 72 -14.73 -3.01 1.85
CA ALA A 72 -14.58 -2.75 3.27
C ALA A 72 -15.89 -2.38 4.00
N PRO A 73 -16.82 -1.60 3.42
CA PRO A 73 -18.13 -1.35 4.01
C PRO A 73 -18.96 -2.63 4.20
N LEU A 74 -18.92 -3.56 3.23
CA LEU A 74 -19.61 -4.85 3.29
C LEU A 74 -19.11 -5.70 4.47
N PHE A 75 -17.81 -5.63 4.75
CA PHE A 75 -17.17 -6.30 5.89
C PHE A 75 -17.23 -5.52 7.20
N GLY A 76 -18.04 -4.46 7.27
CA GLY A 76 -18.31 -3.78 8.52
C GLY A 76 -17.32 -2.69 8.91
N LEU A 77 -16.58 -2.11 7.95
CA LEU A 77 -15.74 -0.92 8.20
C LEU A 77 -16.50 0.23 8.91
N PHE A 78 -17.81 0.30 8.71
CA PHE A 78 -18.71 1.29 9.31
C PHE A 78 -19.70 0.72 10.33
N ARG A 79 -19.63 -0.57 10.66
CA ARG A 79 -20.48 -1.14 11.71
C ARG A 79 -20.03 -0.57 13.07
N GLN A 80 -21.00 -0.05 13.82
CA GLN A 80 -20.83 0.63 15.12
C GLN A 80 -21.65 -0.07 16.21
N ASP A 81 -21.77 -1.40 16.12
CA ASP A 81 -22.38 -2.26 17.13
C ASP A 81 -21.54 -2.36 18.41
#